data_AF-A0AAE0HJB1-F1
#
_entry.id   AF-A0AAE0HJB1-F1
#
_cell.length_a   1.000
_cell.length_b   1.000
_cell.length_c   1.000
_cell.angle_alpha   90.00
_cell.angle_beta   90.00
_cell.angle_gamma   90.00
#
_symmetry.space_group_name_H-M   'P 1'
#
loop_
_entity.id
_entity.type
_entity.pdbx_description
1 polymer ?
#
loop_
_entity_poly.entity_id
_entity_poly.type
_entity_poly.pdbx_seq_one_letter_code
_entity_poly.pdbx_strand_id
1 'polypeptide(L)'
;MGEGGDEGGEGDGDGNGDGNGGGKPAWDPVADEINYPRVLNRLLPPDIRVLAWAPTLPEDFSARFSCRERQYRYFFTQPAFPPLPASMDPEGKKGNEGWLDIDAMREAAKLFEGVHDFRNFCKVDGVKQISNFKRRMFEVDIVEVEDAGSALPYLAQQGFRSEGLKDGTKYPKVYYFHVRGSAFLWHQIRHMIAILFLVGQGLEKPSLVTDLLDVEKNPRKPNYAMAEEVPLVLWDCVFPKVDDAEQAALDVHDPNAEGNTAMQDAMDWIWLGEDKPSHLHGPGGLVDGLWEYWRERRMDELLASRLLDSVARKPDLSRRLAESGAPEKPNSSQRVYEGGDTARAAGTYVPVLKKRLLASPEEVNDKWAQRKGFASAEELAKTKNWRSVIKANKAGSSSVVDDSVDE
;
A
#
# COMPACT_ATOMS: atom_id res chain seq x y z
N MET A 1 43.60 60.68 42.09
CA MET A 1 43.53 61.88 42.95
C MET A 1 43.07 62.97 42.02
N GLY A 2 41.79 63.20 41.87
CA GLY A 2 40.87 63.83 42.83
C GLY A 2 40.29 65.02 42.03
N GLU A 3 38.99 64.98 41.73
CA GLU A 3 37.99 65.96 42.23
C GLU A 3 38.27 67.38 41.69
N GLY A 4 37.39 68.10 41.01
CA GLY A 4 35.93 68.14 40.94
C GLY A 4 35.51 69.62 40.79
N GLY A 5 34.34 69.90 40.20
CA GLY A 5 33.70 71.23 40.11
C GLY A 5 33.82 71.88 38.72
N ASP A 6 32.85 71.75 37.80
CA ASP A 6 31.45 72.23 37.79
C ASP A 6 31.34 73.73 37.44
N GLU A 7 30.76 74.00 36.26
CA GLU A 7 29.97 75.21 35.97
C GLU A 7 29.18 75.03 34.67
N GLY A 8 27.88 74.79 34.82
CA GLY A 8 26.80 75.59 34.23
C GLY A 8 26.62 75.62 32.70
N GLY A 9 25.58 74.94 32.22
CA GLY A 9 25.00 75.14 30.89
C GLY A 9 23.58 74.60 30.81
N GLU A 10 22.62 75.43 31.23
CA GLU A 10 21.17 75.20 31.14
C GLU A 10 20.72 74.96 29.69
N GLY A 11 19.85 73.97 29.52
CA GLY A 11 19.15 73.66 28.29
C GLY A 11 17.87 72.90 28.62
N ASP A 12 16.81 73.65 28.93
CA ASP A 12 15.45 73.16 29.08
C ASP A 12 14.92 72.63 27.74
N GLY A 13 14.28 71.46 27.77
CA GLY A 13 13.66 70.85 26.61
C GLY A 13 12.96 69.54 26.99
N ASP A 14 11.73 69.67 27.48
CA ASP A 14 10.79 68.60 27.81
C ASP A 14 10.75 67.44 26.82
N GLY A 15 10.73 66.21 27.35
CA GLY A 15 10.62 65.00 26.54
C GLY A 15 10.38 63.75 27.39
N ASN A 16 9.31 63.76 28.19
CA ASN A 16 8.78 62.56 28.82
C ASN A 16 8.35 61.58 27.70
N GLY A 17 9.13 60.52 27.51
CA GLY A 17 8.95 59.55 26.43
C GLY A 17 8.93 58.13 26.98
N ASP A 18 7.81 57.77 27.61
CA ASP A 18 7.40 56.39 27.82
C ASP A 18 7.38 55.66 26.47
N GLY A 19 8.44 54.89 26.21
CA GLY A 19 8.65 54.16 24.97
C GLY A 19 8.81 52.66 25.18
N ASN A 20 8.11 52.08 26.16
CA ASN A 20 7.96 50.62 26.23
C ASN A 20 6.95 50.15 25.15
N GLY A 21 7.31 50.37 23.89
CA GLY A 21 6.63 49.83 22.72
C GLY A 21 7.14 48.42 22.41
N GLY A 22 7.05 47.51 23.37
CA GLY A 22 7.29 46.08 23.16
C GLY A 22 6.17 45.50 22.30
N GLY A 23 6.25 45.72 20.97
CA GLY A 23 5.42 45.02 20.01
C GLY A 23 5.58 43.51 20.25
N LYS A 24 4.47 42.80 20.49
CA LYS A 24 4.50 41.34 20.64
C LYS A 24 5.24 40.76 19.43
N PRO A 25 6.17 39.80 19.62
CA PRO A 25 6.82 39.13 18.50
C PRO A 25 5.74 38.58 17.56
N ALA A 26 6.00 38.66 16.26
CA ALA A 26 5.12 38.09 15.25
C ALA A 26 4.95 36.59 15.53
N TRP A 27 3.73 36.08 15.37
CA TRP A 27 3.40 34.68 15.56
C TRP A 27 4.28 33.80 14.68
N ASP A 28 4.99 32.86 15.27
CA ASP A 28 5.74 31.81 14.61
C ASP A 28 4.85 30.56 14.49
N PRO A 29 4.40 30.18 13.28
CA PRO A 29 3.54 29.03 13.07
C PRO A 29 4.11 27.70 13.55
N VAL A 30 5.44 27.61 13.78
CA VAL A 30 6.10 26.39 14.24
C VAL A 30 6.34 26.42 15.75
N ALA A 31 6.85 27.55 16.26
CA ALA A 31 7.25 27.65 17.66
C ALA A 31 6.07 27.92 18.61
N ASP A 32 5.07 28.69 18.16
CA ASP A 32 3.96 29.14 19.00
C ASP A 32 2.72 28.23 18.91
N GLU A 33 2.63 27.41 17.85
CA GLU A 33 1.52 26.47 17.66
C GLU A 33 1.55 25.30 18.65
N ILE A 34 0.37 24.75 18.95
CA ILE A 34 0.25 23.56 19.79
C ILE A 34 0.92 22.39 19.06
N ASN A 35 1.77 21.65 19.77
CA ASN A 35 2.37 20.42 19.24
C ASN A 35 1.34 19.28 19.19
N TYR A 36 0.42 19.35 18.23
CA TYR A 36 -0.61 18.34 17.98
C TYR A 36 -0.02 16.94 17.77
N PRO A 37 1.08 16.75 17.00
CA PRO A 37 1.66 15.42 16.82
C PRO A 37 2.02 14.73 18.14
N ARG A 38 2.67 15.45 19.07
CA ARG A 38 3.04 14.92 20.38
C ARG A 38 1.82 14.61 21.25
N VAL A 39 0.81 15.47 21.25
CA VAL A 39 -0.42 15.26 22.03
C VAL A 39 -1.20 14.06 21.51
N LEU A 40 -1.38 13.96 20.19
CA LEU A 40 -2.09 12.87 19.54
C LEU A 40 -1.38 11.53 19.73
N ASN A 41 -0.05 11.47 19.54
CA ASN A 41 0.71 10.23 19.69
C ASN A 41 0.65 9.63 21.10
N ARG A 42 0.34 10.42 22.13
CA ARG A 42 0.12 9.92 23.49
C ARG A 42 -1.26 9.27 23.70
N LEU A 43 -2.25 9.65 22.89
CA LEU A 43 -3.63 9.17 22.98
C LEU A 43 -3.92 8.06 21.97
N LEU A 44 -3.17 8.03 20.87
CA LEU A 44 -3.34 7.05 19.81
C LEU A 44 -2.82 5.65 20.22
N PRO A 45 -3.49 4.58 19.78
CA PRO A 45 -3.04 3.22 20.01
C PRO A 45 -1.65 2.97 19.38
N PRO A 46 -0.89 1.97 19.84
CA PRO A 46 0.49 1.74 19.40
C PRO A 46 0.72 1.57 17.89
N ASP A 47 -0.32 1.16 17.17
CA ASP A 47 -0.36 0.94 15.72
C ASP A 47 -0.65 2.19 14.89
N ILE A 48 -1.02 3.31 15.52
CA ILE A 48 -1.27 4.59 14.84
C ILE A 48 -0.34 5.66 15.38
N ARG A 49 0.36 6.35 14.47
CA ARG A 49 1.30 7.43 14.79
C ARG A 49 1.22 8.56 13.77
N VAL A 50 1.27 9.78 14.25
CA VAL A 50 1.54 10.99 13.48
C VAL A 50 3.07 11.14 13.38
N LEU A 51 3.60 11.32 12.17
CA LEU A 51 5.05 11.42 11.92
C LEU A 51 5.49 12.84 11.54
N ALA A 52 4.61 13.57 10.87
CA ALA A 52 4.86 14.92 10.40
C ALA A 52 3.56 15.73 10.42
N TRP A 53 3.70 17.04 10.31
CA TRP A 53 2.60 17.99 10.16
C TRP A 53 3.05 19.14 9.26
N ALA A 54 2.10 19.82 8.63
CA ALA A 54 2.37 20.99 7.80
C ALA A 54 1.63 22.20 8.41
N PRO A 55 2.34 23.28 8.79
CA PRO A 55 1.73 24.43 9.49
C PRO A 55 0.93 25.34 8.56
N THR A 56 1.28 25.41 7.28
CA THR A 56 0.63 26.29 6.30
C THR A 56 0.13 25.46 5.13
N LEU A 57 -1.18 25.54 4.88
CA LEU A 57 -1.85 24.85 3.78
C LEU A 57 -2.62 25.89 2.95
N PRO A 58 -2.77 25.68 1.63
CA PRO A 58 -3.68 26.47 0.82
C PRO A 58 -5.12 26.44 1.37
N GLU A 59 -5.89 27.54 1.25
CA GLU A 59 -7.25 27.63 1.79
C GLU A 59 -8.18 26.51 1.27
N ASP A 60 -8.02 26.13 0.01
CA ASP A 60 -8.81 25.07 -0.65
C ASP A 60 -8.15 23.68 -0.58
N PHE A 61 -7.18 23.48 0.32
CA PHE A 61 -6.47 22.22 0.41
C PHE A 61 -7.40 21.05 0.78
N SER A 62 -7.27 19.97 0.03
CA SER A 62 -7.92 18.70 0.33
C SER A 62 -6.90 17.58 0.23
N ALA A 63 -6.70 16.83 1.32
CA ALA A 63 -5.86 15.63 1.32
C ALA A 63 -6.22 14.63 0.20
N ARG A 64 -7.47 14.66 -0.29
CA ARG A 64 -7.92 13.84 -1.41
C ARG A 64 -7.71 14.52 -2.76
N PHE A 65 -8.26 15.72 -2.96
CA PHE A 65 -8.31 16.34 -4.28
C PHE A 65 -7.02 17.07 -4.67
N SER A 66 -6.23 17.50 -3.68
CA SER A 66 -4.92 18.11 -3.90
C SER A 66 -3.80 17.09 -4.13
N CYS A 67 -4.03 15.81 -3.77
CA CYS A 67 -3.05 14.75 -3.99
C CYS A 67 -2.99 14.34 -5.47
N ARG A 68 -1.80 14.43 -6.08
CA ARG A 68 -1.58 14.18 -7.51
C ARG A 68 -0.98 12.81 -7.81
N GLU A 69 -0.24 12.25 -6.87
CA GLU A 69 0.36 10.93 -7.01
C GLU A 69 0.19 10.14 -5.72
N ARG A 70 -0.12 8.84 -5.85
CA ARG A 70 -0.07 7.89 -4.75
C ARG A 70 0.95 6.82 -5.06
N GLN A 71 1.74 6.48 -4.06
CA GLN A 71 2.74 5.43 -4.14
C GLN A 71 2.35 4.29 -3.21
N TYR A 72 2.40 3.06 -3.72
CA TYR A 72 2.18 1.88 -2.92
C TYR A 72 3.37 0.95 -3.01
N ARG A 73 3.57 0.19 -1.93
CA ARG A 73 4.52 -0.91 -1.87
C ARG A 73 3.79 -2.16 -1.40
N TYR A 74 3.93 -3.26 -2.14
CA TYR A 74 3.42 -4.57 -1.72
C TYR A 74 4.60 -5.47 -1.40
N PHE A 75 4.79 -5.80 -0.12
CA PHE A 75 5.93 -6.58 0.33
C PHE A 75 5.71 -8.08 0.15
N PHE A 76 6.76 -8.82 -0.19
CA PHE A 76 6.75 -10.28 -0.25
C PHE A 76 8.17 -10.83 -0.08
N THR A 77 8.28 -12.11 0.23
CA THR A 77 9.58 -12.77 0.44
C THR A 77 9.99 -13.61 -0.75
N GLN A 78 11.30 -13.82 -0.89
CA GLN A 78 11.89 -14.89 -1.67
C GLN A 78 12.68 -15.82 -0.73
N PRO A 79 12.39 -17.12 -0.71
CA PRO A 79 11.22 -17.74 -1.34
C PRO A 79 9.89 -17.22 -0.74
N ALA A 80 8.83 -17.25 -1.53
CA ALA A 80 7.46 -16.90 -1.14
C ALA A 80 6.91 -17.82 -0.04
N PHE A 81 7.38 -19.06 -0.01
CA PHE A 81 7.26 -19.96 1.14
C PHE A 81 8.47 -20.90 1.14
N PRO A 82 9.09 -21.18 2.30
CA PRO A 82 10.26 -22.05 2.35
C PRO A 82 9.87 -23.49 1.94
N PRO A 83 10.67 -24.18 1.12
CA PRO A 83 10.40 -25.56 0.74
C PRO A 83 10.47 -26.47 1.97
N LEU A 84 9.51 -27.39 2.11
CA LEU A 84 9.58 -28.46 3.10
C LEU A 84 10.45 -29.62 2.55
N PRO A 85 11.18 -30.37 3.38
CA PRO A 85 12.06 -31.46 2.92
C PRO A 85 11.31 -32.55 2.16
N ALA A 86 10.02 -32.74 2.44
CA ALA A 86 9.20 -33.79 1.87
C ALA A 86 8.64 -33.47 0.46
N SER A 87 8.77 -32.23 -0.03
CA SER A 87 8.20 -31.78 -1.31
C SER A 87 9.23 -31.38 -2.36
N MET A 88 10.52 -31.54 -2.09
CA MET A 88 11.58 -31.29 -3.07
C MET A 88 11.66 -32.44 -4.09
N ASP A 89 11.37 -32.13 -5.35
CA ASP A 89 11.76 -32.96 -6.49
C ASP A 89 13.23 -32.65 -6.85
N PRO A 90 14.18 -33.59 -6.64
CA PRO A 90 15.59 -33.36 -6.95
C PRO A 90 15.90 -33.38 -8.46
N GLU A 91 14.94 -33.68 -9.34
CA GLU A 91 15.19 -33.88 -10.78
C GLU A 91 14.84 -32.65 -11.65
N GLY A 92 14.64 -31.48 -11.04
CA GLY A 92 14.94 -30.20 -11.71
C GLY A 92 14.08 -29.83 -12.93
N LYS A 93 12.76 -30.00 -12.87
CA LYS A 93 11.85 -29.26 -13.78
C LYS A 93 11.20 -28.10 -13.03
N LYS A 94 11.09 -26.93 -13.67
CA LYS A 94 10.37 -25.71 -13.23
C LYS A 94 9.46 -25.96 -12.02
N GLY A 95 9.83 -25.45 -10.83
CA GLY A 95 9.03 -25.69 -9.62
C GLY A 95 9.84 -25.95 -8.35
N ASN A 96 10.91 -25.19 -8.11
CA ASN A 96 11.42 -25.07 -6.74
C ASN A 96 10.32 -24.41 -5.92
N GLU A 97 9.59 -25.21 -5.13
CA GLU A 97 8.38 -24.77 -4.44
C GLU A 97 8.62 -23.48 -3.66
N GLY A 98 7.86 -22.44 -3.99
CA GLY A 98 7.95 -21.13 -3.35
C GLY A 98 9.00 -20.18 -3.93
N TRP A 99 9.86 -20.58 -4.87
CA TRP A 99 10.76 -19.64 -5.55
C TRP A 99 10.07 -18.91 -6.69
N LEU A 100 10.24 -17.60 -6.72
CA LEU A 100 9.69 -16.71 -7.74
C LEU A 100 10.77 -16.30 -8.77
N ASP A 101 10.41 -16.28 -10.05
CA ASP A 101 11.19 -15.67 -11.12
C ASP A 101 11.02 -14.14 -11.07
N ILE A 102 11.89 -13.47 -10.32
CA ILE A 102 11.82 -12.02 -10.09
C ILE A 102 12.00 -11.23 -11.39
N ASP A 103 12.83 -11.71 -12.33
CA ASP A 103 13.08 -11.01 -13.58
C ASP A 103 11.86 -11.08 -14.52
N ALA A 104 11.19 -12.24 -14.59
CA ALA A 104 9.92 -12.35 -15.30
C ALA A 104 8.82 -11.47 -14.65
N MET A 105 8.81 -11.36 -13.31
CA MET A 105 7.89 -10.45 -12.63
C MET A 105 8.20 -8.98 -12.94
N ARG A 106 9.47 -8.58 -13.04
CA ARG A 106 9.88 -7.21 -13.44
C ARG A 106 9.47 -6.91 -14.87
N GLU A 107 9.70 -7.84 -15.80
CA GLU A 107 9.25 -7.71 -17.19
C GLU A 107 7.74 -7.48 -17.26
N ALA A 108 6.96 -8.30 -16.55
CA ALA A 108 5.51 -8.16 -16.48
C ALA A 108 5.06 -6.86 -15.80
N ALA A 109 5.78 -6.42 -14.75
CA ALA A 109 5.48 -5.19 -14.02
C ALA A 109 5.62 -3.96 -14.92
N LYS A 110 6.66 -3.90 -15.76
CA LYS A 110 6.89 -2.78 -16.69
C LYS A 110 5.78 -2.60 -17.74
N LEU A 111 5.07 -3.67 -18.08
CA LEU A 111 3.93 -3.60 -19.00
C LEU A 111 2.74 -2.80 -18.45
N PHE A 112 2.70 -2.52 -17.14
CA PHE A 112 1.67 -1.68 -16.53
C PHE A 112 1.95 -0.17 -16.63
N GLU A 113 3.17 0.26 -16.97
CA GLU A 113 3.53 1.67 -17.07
C GLU A 113 2.79 2.36 -18.21
N GLY A 114 2.40 3.62 -18.02
CA GLY A 114 1.61 4.40 -18.97
C GLY A 114 0.12 4.44 -18.66
N VAL A 115 -0.69 4.74 -19.68
CA VAL A 115 -2.14 4.92 -19.56
C VAL A 115 -2.85 3.71 -20.14
N HIS A 116 -3.55 2.97 -19.27
CA HIS A 116 -4.27 1.76 -19.66
C HIS A 116 -5.65 1.69 -19.01
N ASP A 117 -6.54 0.88 -19.59
CA ASP A 117 -7.81 0.51 -18.96
C ASP A 117 -7.59 -0.69 -18.02
N PHE A 118 -7.75 -0.46 -16.71
CA PHE A 118 -7.47 -1.44 -15.67
C PHE A 118 -8.72 -2.22 -15.22
N ARG A 119 -9.81 -2.28 -16.02
CA ARG A 119 -11.04 -2.99 -15.64
C ARG A 119 -10.79 -4.46 -15.26
N ASN A 120 -9.89 -5.12 -15.98
CA ASN A 120 -9.53 -6.53 -15.74
C ASN A 120 -8.63 -6.71 -14.51
N PHE A 121 -8.09 -5.61 -13.97
CA PHE A 121 -7.25 -5.59 -12.78
C PHE A 121 -7.94 -4.96 -11.58
N CYS A 122 -9.26 -4.78 -11.57
CA CYS A 122 -9.95 -4.16 -10.43
C CYS A 122 -11.16 -4.98 -9.99
N LYS A 123 -11.73 -4.62 -8.84
CA LYS A 123 -13.06 -5.07 -8.45
C LYS A 123 -14.06 -3.98 -8.82
N VAL A 124 -15.08 -4.35 -9.59
CA VAL A 124 -16.16 -3.42 -9.95
C VAL A 124 -17.09 -3.26 -8.75
N ASP A 125 -17.29 -2.01 -8.33
CA ASP A 125 -18.25 -1.65 -7.30
C ASP A 125 -19.45 -0.92 -7.93
N GLY A 126 -20.57 -1.64 -8.04
CA GLY A 126 -21.81 -1.10 -8.58
C GLY A 126 -22.37 0.08 -7.77
N VAL A 127 -21.95 0.29 -6.51
CA VAL A 127 -22.38 1.46 -5.72
C VAL A 127 -21.72 2.75 -6.23
N LYS A 128 -20.50 2.66 -6.74
CA LYS A 128 -19.73 3.82 -7.20
C LYS A 128 -20.12 4.24 -8.61
N GLN A 129 -20.74 3.35 -9.39
CA GLN A 129 -21.19 3.62 -10.76
C GLN A 129 -20.06 4.19 -11.62
N ILE A 130 -18.86 3.61 -11.49
CA ILE A 130 -17.67 4.06 -12.23
C ILE A 130 -17.80 3.57 -13.67
N SER A 131 -17.64 4.49 -14.62
CA SER A 131 -17.55 4.23 -16.05
C SER A 131 -16.14 4.35 -16.61
N ASN A 132 -15.24 5.09 -15.93
CA ASN A 132 -13.86 5.29 -16.36
C ASN A 132 -12.88 4.43 -15.57
N PHE A 133 -12.32 3.43 -16.26
CA PHE A 133 -11.33 2.48 -15.75
C PHE A 133 -9.90 2.80 -16.21
N LYS A 134 -9.70 3.88 -16.98
CA LYS A 134 -8.37 4.29 -17.40
C LYS A 134 -7.60 4.91 -16.24
N ARG A 135 -6.36 4.48 -16.00
CA ARG A 135 -5.45 5.06 -15.01
C ARG A 135 -4.07 5.22 -15.60
N ARG A 136 -3.31 6.16 -15.06
CA ARG A 136 -1.92 6.42 -15.43
C ARG A 136 -0.98 5.90 -14.34
N MET A 137 -0.13 4.94 -14.70
CA MET A 137 0.96 4.49 -13.86
C MET A 137 2.24 5.19 -14.33
N PHE A 138 2.90 5.90 -13.42
CA PHE A 138 4.15 6.62 -13.70
C PHE A 138 5.36 5.70 -13.62
N GLU A 139 5.37 4.81 -12.64
CA GLU A 139 6.48 3.91 -12.36
C GLU A 139 5.94 2.62 -11.77
N VAL A 140 6.43 1.49 -12.29
CA VAL A 140 6.08 0.16 -11.79
C VAL A 140 7.33 -0.72 -11.78
N ASP A 141 7.68 -1.31 -10.64
CA ASP A 141 8.86 -2.16 -10.55
C ASP A 141 8.79 -3.17 -9.38
N ILE A 142 9.74 -4.10 -9.34
CA ILE A 142 9.99 -4.99 -8.21
C ILE A 142 11.41 -4.76 -7.70
N VAL A 143 11.47 -4.29 -6.45
CA VAL A 143 12.70 -3.83 -5.82
C VAL A 143 13.04 -4.75 -4.65
N GLU A 144 14.31 -5.14 -4.55
CA GLU A 144 14.83 -5.87 -3.39
C GLU A 144 15.01 -4.89 -2.23
N VAL A 145 14.56 -5.25 -1.02
CA VAL A 145 14.85 -4.49 0.20
C VAL A 145 16.24 -4.88 0.66
N GLU A 146 17.16 -3.91 0.61
CA GLU A 146 18.50 -4.08 1.14
C GLU A 146 18.46 -4.38 2.65
N ASP A 147 19.36 -5.25 3.11
CA ASP A 147 19.55 -5.61 4.51
C ASP A 147 18.34 -6.18 5.28
N ALA A 148 17.23 -6.49 4.62
CA ALA A 148 16.04 -7.08 5.24
C ALA A 148 16.13 -8.59 5.48
N GLY A 149 17.23 -9.24 5.08
CA GLY A 149 17.42 -10.68 5.26
C GLY A 149 17.90 -11.07 6.66
N SER A 150 17.28 -12.12 7.23
CA SER A 150 17.73 -12.76 8.48
C SER A 150 18.61 -13.99 8.20
N ALA A 151 19.42 -14.41 9.17
CA ALA A 151 20.07 -15.72 9.09
C ALA A 151 19.06 -16.78 9.48
N LEU A 152 18.73 -17.72 8.59
CA LEU A 152 17.88 -18.87 8.87
C LEU A 152 18.71 -20.16 8.81
N PRO A 153 19.24 -20.63 9.96
CA PRO A 153 20.17 -21.77 10.00
C PRO A 153 19.56 -23.07 9.46
N TYR A 154 18.26 -23.29 9.63
CA TYR A 154 17.60 -24.50 9.13
C TYR A 154 17.66 -24.64 7.60
N LEU A 155 17.70 -23.54 6.82
CA LEU A 155 17.83 -23.60 5.36
C LEU A 155 19.18 -24.14 4.89
N ALA A 156 20.21 -24.10 5.75
CA ALA A 156 21.53 -24.66 5.46
C ALA A 156 21.62 -26.18 5.67
N GLN A 157 20.58 -26.82 6.23
CA GLN A 157 20.58 -28.27 6.47
C GLN A 157 20.38 -29.05 5.18
N GLN A 158 21.00 -30.23 5.06
CA GLN A 158 21.00 -31.06 3.83
C GLN A 158 19.60 -31.40 3.30
N GLY A 159 18.57 -31.47 4.15
CA GLY A 159 17.18 -31.72 3.74
C GLY A 159 16.37 -30.48 3.31
N PHE A 160 16.91 -29.28 3.48
CA PHE A 160 16.23 -28.00 3.19
C PHE A 160 17.01 -27.12 2.21
N ARG A 161 18.26 -27.50 1.88
CA ARG A 161 19.15 -26.76 0.99
C ARG A 161 18.70 -26.96 -0.46
N SER A 162 18.28 -25.88 -1.11
CA SER A 162 17.99 -25.86 -2.56
C SER A 162 19.28 -25.66 -3.38
N GLU A 163 19.33 -26.22 -4.60
CA GLU A 163 20.49 -26.16 -5.51
C GLU A 163 20.88 -24.74 -5.99
N GLY A 164 20.13 -23.69 -5.63
CA GLY A 164 20.48 -22.29 -5.92
C GLY A 164 21.03 -21.48 -4.72
N LEU A 165 21.11 -22.08 -3.53
CA LEU A 165 21.52 -21.36 -2.32
C LEU A 165 23.05 -21.17 -2.28
N LYS A 166 23.52 -19.95 -2.56
CA LYS A 166 24.93 -19.57 -2.32
C LYS A 166 25.19 -19.50 -0.82
N ASP A 167 26.28 -20.13 -0.37
CA ASP A 167 26.71 -20.09 1.02
C ASP A 167 26.90 -18.63 1.48
N GLY A 168 26.29 -18.27 2.61
CA GLY A 168 26.34 -16.92 3.20
C GLY A 168 25.19 -15.97 2.81
N THR A 169 24.31 -16.35 1.87
CA THR A 169 23.13 -15.53 1.55
C THR A 169 22.11 -15.59 2.69
N LYS A 170 21.66 -14.42 3.17
CA LYS A 170 20.59 -14.32 4.18
C LYS A 170 19.23 -14.47 3.51
N TYR A 171 18.33 -15.21 4.16
CA TYR A 171 16.98 -15.47 3.68
C TYR A 171 15.98 -15.38 4.84
N PRO A 172 14.70 -15.08 4.59
CA PRO A 172 14.14 -14.70 3.30
C PRO A 172 14.74 -13.38 2.81
N LYS A 173 14.95 -13.25 1.51
CA LYS A 173 15.11 -11.93 0.89
C LYS A 173 13.74 -11.28 0.86
N VAL A 174 13.67 -9.98 1.10
CA VAL A 174 12.41 -9.23 1.03
C VAL A 174 12.41 -8.40 -0.25
N TYR A 175 11.31 -8.42 -0.97
CA TYR A 175 11.06 -7.58 -2.13
C TYR A 175 9.80 -6.77 -1.90
N TYR A 176 9.65 -5.67 -2.63
CA TYR A 176 8.36 -5.03 -2.79
C TYR A 176 8.05 -4.73 -4.24
N PHE A 177 6.78 -4.91 -4.59
CA PHE A 177 6.22 -4.35 -5.81
C PHE A 177 5.94 -2.87 -5.57
N HIS A 178 6.69 -2.02 -6.27
CA HIS A 178 6.55 -0.58 -6.26
C HIS A 178 5.60 -0.14 -7.36
N VAL A 179 4.63 0.70 -7.02
CA VAL A 179 3.73 1.31 -8.00
C VAL A 179 3.43 2.75 -7.64
N ARG A 180 3.64 3.64 -8.60
CA ARG A 180 3.31 5.07 -8.52
C ARG A 180 2.34 5.41 -9.63
N GLY A 181 1.27 6.11 -9.28
CA GLY A 181 0.24 6.47 -10.25
C GLY A 181 -0.63 7.61 -9.77
N SER A 182 -1.40 8.20 -10.69
CA SER A 182 -2.25 9.35 -10.36
C SER A 182 -3.40 8.97 -9.43
N ALA A 183 -4.03 7.82 -9.69
CA ALA A 183 -5.07 7.22 -8.88
C ALA A 183 -5.20 5.72 -9.17
N PHE A 184 -5.86 4.99 -8.28
CA PHE A 184 -6.07 3.55 -8.39
C PHE A 184 -7.57 3.20 -8.29
N LEU A 185 -7.99 2.18 -9.03
CA LEU A 185 -9.31 1.56 -8.90
C LEU A 185 -9.37 0.69 -7.65
N TRP A 186 -10.60 0.31 -7.27
CA TRP A 186 -10.80 -0.54 -6.11
C TRP A 186 -10.11 -1.90 -6.30
N HIS A 187 -9.25 -2.27 -5.35
CA HIS A 187 -8.40 -3.47 -5.39
C HIS A 187 -7.43 -3.55 -6.58
N GLN A 188 -7.13 -2.45 -7.27
CA GLN A 188 -6.29 -2.48 -8.48
C GLN A 188 -4.94 -3.14 -8.25
N ILE A 189 -4.22 -2.66 -7.24
CA ILE A 189 -2.85 -3.06 -6.94
C ILE A 189 -2.78 -4.54 -6.54
N ARG A 190 -3.72 -5.01 -5.71
CA ARG A 190 -3.79 -6.41 -5.27
C ARG A 190 -4.05 -7.37 -6.44
N HIS A 191 -4.76 -6.91 -7.47
CA HIS A 191 -4.97 -7.70 -8.68
C HIS A 191 -3.80 -7.64 -9.66
N MET A 192 -3.08 -6.52 -9.72
CA MET A 192 -1.82 -6.42 -10.48
C MET A 192 -0.78 -7.40 -9.93
N ILE A 193 -0.49 -7.32 -8.62
CA ILE A 193 0.49 -8.20 -7.97
C ILE A 193 0.08 -9.67 -7.98
N ALA A 194 -1.24 -9.99 -7.96
CA ALA A 194 -1.71 -11.36 -8.12
C ALA A 194 -1.29 -11.97 -9.48
N ILE A 195 -1.38 -11.21 -10.57
CA ILE A 195 -0.90 -11.67 -11.88
C ILE A 195 0.62 -11.81 -11.88
N LEU A 196 1.34 -10.88 -11.25
CA LEU A 196 2.79 -10.98 -11.12
C LEU A 196 3.20 -12.22 -10.32
N PHE A 197 2.49 -12.61 -9.25
CA PHE A 197 2.78 -13.87 -8.56
C PHE A 197 2.57 -15.10 -9.46
N LEU A 198 1.58 -15.09 -10.35
CA LEU A 198 1.39 -16.18 -11.31
C LEU A 198 2.54 -16.25 -12.34
N VAL A 199 3.01 -15.09 -12.80
CA VAL A 199 4.20 -14.98 -13.68
C VAL A 199 5.45 -15.46 -12.95
N GLY A 200 5.69 -14.99 -11.72
CA GLY A 200 6.85 -15.38 -10.91
C GLY A 200 6.89 -16.86 -10.57
N GLN A 201 5.73 -17.50 -10.39
CA GLN A 201 5.64 -18.96 -10.21
C GLN A 201 5.80 -19.74 -11.53
N GLY A 202 5.95 -19.05 -12.67
CA GLY A 202 6.06 -19.65 -14.00
C GLY A 202 4.76 -20.27 -14.53
N LEU A 203 3.62 -19.97 -13.88
CA LEU A 203 2.28 -20.47 -14.26
C LEU A 203 1.71 -19.67 -15.44
N GLU A 204 2.11 -18.42 -15.57
CA GLU A 204 1.72 -17.50 -16.64
C GLU A 204 2.94 -16.81 -17.25
N LYS A 205 2.76 -16.27 -18.46
CA LYS A 205 3.80 -15.50 -19.16
C LYS A 205 3.65 -14.00 -18.87
N PRO A 206 4.73 -13.21 -18.91
CA PRO A 206 4.66 -11.74 -18.78
C PRO A 206 3.64 -11.08 -19.72
N SER A 207 3.51 -11.59 -20.95
CA SER A 207 2.55 -11.11 -21.96
C SER A 207 1.07 -11.17 -21.53
N LEU A 208 0.74 -11.93 -20.48
CA LEU A 208 -0.61 -11.94 -19.92
C LEU A 208 -1.06 -10.55 -19.47
N VAL A 209 -0.13 -9.71 -19.00
CA VAL A 209 -0.44 -8.33 -18.59
C VAL A 209 -0.99 -7.54 -19.77
N THR A 210 -0.29 -7.56 -20.91
CA THR A 210 -0.76 -6.90 -22.14
C THR A 210 -2.09 -7.47 -22.64
N ASP A 211 -2.27 -8.79 -22.57
CA ASP A 211 -3.53 -9.42 -22.97
C ASP A 211 -4.71 -8.93 -22.11
N LEU A 212 -4.51 -8.77 -20.80
CA LEU A 212 -5.57 -8.31 -19.89
C LEU A 212 -5.79 -6.79 -19.92
N LEU A 213 -4.80 -5.99 -20.33
CA LEU A 213 -4.96 -4.55 -20.56
C LEU A 213 -5.68 -4.26 -21.89
N ASP A 214 -5.61 -5.19 -22.86
CA ASP A 214 -6.37 -5.12 -24.11
C ASP A 214 -7.85 -5.46 -23.89
N VAL A 215 -8.67 -4.42 -23.75
CA VAL A 215 -10.11 -4.51 -23.54
C VAL A 215 -10.87 -4.98 -24.79
N GLU A 216 -10.35 -4.72 -25.99
CA GLU A 216 -11.00 -5.18 -27.23
C GLU A 216 -10.91 -6.70 -27.35
N LYS A 217 -9.74 -7.25 -27.00
CA LYS A 217 -9.51 -8.69 -26.96
C LYS A 217 -10.15 -9.36 -25.75
N ASN A 218 -10.08 -8.72 -24.57
CA ASN A 218 -10.58 -9.26 -23.32
C ASN A 218 -11.53 -8.27 -22.62
N PRO A 219 -12.79 -8.12 -23.09
CA PRO A 219 -13.73 -7.14 -22.55
C PRO A 219 -14.24 -7.47 -21.14
N ARG A 220 -14.05 -8.73 -20.69
CA ARG A 220 -14.51 -9.22 -19.40
C ARG A 220 -13.36 -9.80 -18.60
N LYS A 221 -13.34 -9.47 -17.32
CA LYS A 221 -12.32 -9.93 -16.39
C LYS A 221 -12.44 -11.44 -16.14
N PRO A 222 -11.36 -12.23 -16.31
CA PRO A 222 -11.34 -13.61 -15.87
C PRO A 222 -11.40 -13.73 -14.34
N ASN A 223 -12.03 -14.76 -13.82
CA ASN A 223 -12.15 -14.99 -12.39
C ASN A 223 -10.86 -15.59 -11.80
N TYR A 224 -9.86 -14.74 -11.56
CA TYR A 224 -8.63 -15.08 -10.84
C TYR A 224 -8.64 -14.51 -9.41
N ALA A 225 -7.89 -15.16 -8.52
CA ALA A 225 -7.82 -14.77 -7.13
C ALA A 225 -6.98 -13.51 -6.92
N MET A 226 -7.35 -12.73 -5.92
CA MET A 226 -6.70 -11.48 -5.56
C MET A 226 -5.63 -11.74 -4.50
N ALA A 227 -4.52 -11.01 -4.56
CA ALA A 227 -3.47 -11.14 -3.55
C ALA A 227 -3.94 -10.73 -2.15
N GLU A 228 -3.30 -11.21 -1.09
CA GLU A 228 -3.61 -10.84 0.29
C GLU A 228 -3.48 -9.33 0.55
N GLU A 229 -4.17 -8.79 1.56
CA GLU A 229 -4.15 -7.35 1.87
C GLU A 229 -3.02 -6.92 2.77
N VAL A 230 -2.63 -7.78 3.70
CA VAL A 230 -1.70 -7.44 4.78
C VAL A 230 -0.39 -6.81 4.29
N PRO A 231 0.23 -7.27 3.17
CA PRO A 231 1.51 -6.71 2.73
C PRO A 231 1.41 -5.41 1.93
N LEU A 232 0.20 -4.91 1.66
CA LEU A 232 0.00 -3.69 0.89
C LEU A 232 0.08 -2.45 1.78
N VAL A 233 1.03 -1.59 1.48
CA VAL A 233 1.28 -0.34 2.19
C VAL A 233 1.08 0.84 1.25
N LEU A 234 0.27 1.83 1.66
CA LEU A 234 0.31 3.16 1.09
C LEU A 234 1.62 3.80 1.55
N TRP A 235 2.55 3.97 0.62
CA TRP A 235 3.90 4.41 0.94
C TRP A 235 4.00 5.92 1.01
N ASP A 236 3.42 6.62 0.04
CA ASP A 236 3.52 8.08 -0.04
C ASP A 236 2.37 8.70 -0.85
N CYS A 237 2.12 9.99 -0.62
CA CYS A 237 1.19 10.84 -1.36
C CYS A 237 1.86 12.17 -1.69
N VAL A 238 1.91 12.52 -2.97
CA VAL A 238 2.58 13.74 -3.43
C VAL A 238 1.59 14.89 -3.62
N PHE A 239 1.94 16.06 -3.09
CA PHE A 239 1.19 17.31 -3.15
C PHE A 239 2.07 18.45 -3.74
N PRO A 240 2.01 18.70 -5.06
CA PRO A 240 2.81 19.75 -5.72
C PRO A 240 2.27 21.17 -5.43
N LYS A 241 3.07 22.21 -5.74
CA LYS A 241 2.67 23.63 -5.58
C LYS A 241 1.54 24.00 -6.56
N VAL A 242 0.74 24.98 -6.16
CA VAL A 242 -0.41 25.48 -6.95
C VAL A 242 0.05 26.12 -8.27
N ASP A 243 1.21 26.79 -8.30
CA ASP A 243 1.75 27.41 -9.52
C ASP A 243 2.21 26.36 -10.56
N ASP A 244 2.70 25.19 -10.11
CA ASP A 244 2.96 24.03 -10.97
C ASP A 244 1.65 23.36 -11.42
N ALA A 245 0.58 23.52 -10.65
CA ALA A 245 -0.75 23.03 -10.99
C ALA A 245 -1.46 23.90 -12.04
N GLU A 246 -1.10 25.18 -12.20
CA GLU A 246 -1.55 26.04 -13.30
C GLU A 246 -0.80 25.76 -14.62
N GLN A 247 0.49 25.39 -14.57
CA GLN A 247 1.20 24.86 -15.75
C GLN A 247 0.73 23.46 -16.15
N ALA A 248 0.27 22.65 -15.19
CA ALA A 248 -0.48 21.42 -15.43
C ALA A 248 -1.98 21.73 -15.65
N ALA A 249 -2.29 22.50 -16.70
CA ALA A 249 -3.65 22.71 -17.23
C ALA A 249 -4.34 21.42 -17.76
N LEU A 250 -3.89 20.27 -17.29
CA LEU A 250 -4.40 18.95 -17.58
C LEU A 250 -4.71 18.34 -16.22
N ASP A 251 -5.99 18.10 -15.96
CA ASP A 251 -6.42 17.36 -14.78
C ASP A 251 -5.54 16.09 -14.67
N VAL A 252 -4.71 15.97 -13.63
CA VAL A 252 -3.81 14.80 -13.45
C VAL A 252 -4.62 13.50 -13.29
N HIS A 253 -5.92 13.64 -13.01
CA HIS A 253 -6.90 12.56 -13.02
C HIS A 253 -7.54 12.31 -14.38
N ASP A 254 -7.35 13.18 -15.37
CA ASP A 254 -7.68 12.90 -16.77
C ASP A 254 -6.59 11.99 -17.36
N PRO A 255 -6.93 10.73 -17.66
CA PRO A 255 -5.99 9.80 -18.27
C PRO A 255 -5.48 10.28 -19.64
N ASN A 256 -6.21 11.17 -20.33
CA ASN A 256 -5.88 11.67 -21.67
C ASN A 256 -4.95 12.90 -21.66
N ALA A 257 -4.54 13.38 -20.48
CA ALA A 257 -3.60 14.46 -20.33
C ALA A 257 -2.21 14.16 -20.93
N GLU A 258 -1.73 14.97 -21.88
CA GLU A 258 -0.35 14.88 -22.37
C GLU A 258 0.63 15.48 -21.33
N GLY A 259 1.38 14.61 -20.65
CA GLY A 259 2.36 15.03 -19.65
C GLY A 259 2.85 13.85 -18.82
N ASN A 260 4.12 13.48 -18.99
CA ASN A 260 4.76 12.44 -18.19
C ASN A 260 5.76 13.10 -17.24
N THR A 261 5.25 13.78 -16.22
CA THR A 261 6.12 14.46 -15.26
C THR A 261 5.79 13.95 -13.87
N ALA A 262 6.71 13.15 -13.32
CA ALA A 262 6.73 12.86 -11.90
C ALA A 262 6.76 14.21 -11.17
N MET A 263 5.73 14.47 -10.37
CA MET A 263 5.62 15.70 -9.60
C MET A 263 6.43 15.53 -8.31
N GLN A 264 7.06 16.61 -7.85
CA GLN A 264 7.73 16.62 -6.55
C GLN A 264 6.76 17.09 -5.49
N ASP A 265 6.91 16.54 -4.29
CA ASP A 265 6.13 17.01 -3.15
C ASP A 265 6.63 18.39 -2.76
N ALA A 266 5.70 19.30 -2.51
CA ALA A 266 6.01 20.68 -2.24
C ALA A 266 5.38 21.21 -0.96
N MET A 267 4.86 20.29 -0.14
CA MET A 267 4.41 20.60 1.19
C MET A 267 5.59 20.81 2.14
N ASP A 268 5.47 21.85 2.95
CA ASP A 268 6.43 22.17 4.01
C ASP A 268 6.17 21.25 5.22
N TRP A 269 6.50 19.97 5.07
CA TRP A 269 6.39 18.99 6.15
C TRP A 269 7.43 19.25 7.24
N ILE A 270 6.97 19.37 8.46
CA ILE A 270 7.79 19.39 9.67
C ILE A 270 7.72 18.01 10.29
N TRP A 271 8.84 17.29 10.27
CA TRP A 271 8.93 15.97 10.87
C TRP A 271 9.17 16.08 12.37
N LEU A 272 8.53 15.19 13.13
CA LEU A 272 8.76 15.08 14.57
C LEU A 272 10.24 14.90 14.87
N GLY A 273 10.83 15.83 15.62
CA GLY A 273 12.26 15.83 15.92
C GLY A 273 13.05 16.95 15.29
N GLU A 274 12.59 17.47 14.14
CA GLU A 274 13.17 18.67 13.51
C GLU A 274 12.81 19.93 14.30
N ASP A 275 11.61 19.93 14.89
CA ASP A 275 11.12 20.98 15.76
C ASP A 275 11.90 21.05 17.09
N LYS A 276 12.05 19.90 17.78
CA LYS A 276 12.84 19.75 19.00
C LYS A 276 13.45 18.35 19.06
N PRO A 277 14.78 18.21 19.25
CA PRO A 277 15.43 16.90 19.34
C PRO A 277 14.88 15.99 20.47
N SER A 278 14.34 16.58 21.54
CA SER A 278 13.72 15.83 22.64
C SER A 278 12.39 15.16 22.29
N HIS A 279 11.78 15.53 21.15
CA HIS A 279 10.58 14.87 20.62
C HIS A 279 10.94 13.61 19.84
N LEU A 280 12.14 13.57 19.25
CA LEU A 280 12.69 12.39 18.62
C LEU A 280 13.31 11.43 19.64
N HIS A 281 14.16 11.98 20.52
CA HIS A 281 14.96 11.25 21.50
C HIS A 281 14.56 11.62 22.93
N GLY A 282 14.30 10.61 23.77
CA GLY A 282 13.99 10.79 25.19
C GLY A 282 12.76 10.00 25.65
N PRO A 283 12.45 9.98 26.95
CA PRO A 283 11.32 9.23 27.48
C PRO A 283 9.99 9.68 26.85
N GLY A 284 9.33 8.77 26.14
CA GLY A 284 8.10 9.07 25.38
C GLY A 284 8.31 9.89 24.10
N GLY A 285 9.53 9.95 23.58
CA GLY A 285 9.84 10.42 22.23
C GLY A 285 9.53 9.36 21.17
N LEU A 286 9.54 9.76 19.89
CA LEU A 286 9.17 8.87 18.77
C LEU A 286 10.05 7.62 18.69
N VAL A 287 11.37 7.78 18.82
CA VAL A 287 12.32 6.67 18.68
C VAL A 287 12.15 5.65 19.81
N ASP A 288 11.86 6.11 21.03
CA ASP A 288 11.70 5.25 22.21
C ASP A 288 10.51 4.29 22.01
N GLY A 289 9.35 4.83 21.60
CA GLY A 289 8.16 4.03 21.31
C GLY A 289 8.32 3.10 20.11
N LEU A 290 8.97 3.56 19.03
CA LEU A 290 9.27 2.71 17.87
C LEU A 290 10.25 1.58 18.24
N TRP A 291 11.21 1.86 19.10
CA TRP A 291 12.19 0.90 19.57
C TRP A 291 11.56 -0.19 20.44
N GLU A 292 10.63 0.17 21.34
CA GLU A 292 9.83 -0.79 22.10
C GLU A 292 9.02 -1.72 21.19
N TYR A 293 8.26 -1.14 20.27
CA TYR A 293 7.43 -1.90 19.33
C TYR A 293 8.29 -2.81 18.42
N TRP A 294 9.40 -2.30 17.90
CA TRP A 294 10.34 -3.08 17.10
C TRP A 294 10.93 -4.25 17.91
N ARG A 295 11.34 -4.02 19.17
CA ARG A 295 11.89 -5.09 20.03
C ARG A 295 10.88 -6.21 20.27
N GLU A 296 9.62 -5.86 20.50
CA GLU A 296 8.53 -6.84 20.66
C GLU A 296 8.44 -7.74 19.41
N ARG A 297 8.30 -7.14 18.22
CA ARG A 297 8.21 -7.88 16.96
C ARG A 297 9.47 -8.67 16.62
N ARG A 298 10.64 -8.13 16.98
CA ARG A 298 11.92 -8.82 16.80
C ARG A 298 12.03 -10.04 17.70
N MET A 299 11.47 -9.99 18.91
CA MET A 299 11.41 -11.16 19.79
C MET A 299 10.46 -12.23 19.24
N ASP A 300 9.30 -11.85 18.70
CA ASP A 300 8.37 -12.79 18.04
C ASP A 300 9.04 -13.52 16.86
N GLU A 301 9.72 -12.76 15.99
CA GLU A 301 10.48 -13.32 14.85
C GLU A 301 11.56 -14.31 15.34
N LEU A 302 12.32 -13.94 16.38
CA LEU A 302 13.37 -14.77 16.94
C LEU A 302 12.80 -16.06 17.53
N LEU A 303 11.71 -15.98 18.30
CA LEU A 303 11.08 -17.16 18.90
C LEU A 303 10.51 -18.09 17.83
N ALA A 304 9.87 -17.55 16.79
CA ALA A 304 9.39 -18.32 15.65
C ALA A 304 10.54 -19.01 14.89
N SER A 305 11.63 -18.29 14.63
CA SER A 305 12.83 -18.85 13.98
C SER A 305 13.46 -19.97 14.81
N ARG A 306 13.54 -19.82 16.14
CA ARG A 306 14.10 -20.85 17.04
C ARG A 306 13.22 -22.09 17.10
N LEU A 307 11.91 -21.93 17.03
CA LEU A 307 10.97 -23.05 16.95
C LEU A 307 11.19 -23.85 15.65
N LEU A 308 11.31 -23.17 14.50
CA LEU A 308 11.62 -23.80 13.21
C LEU A 308 12.95 -24.56 13.24
N ASP A 309 14.02 -23.92 13.75
CA ASP A 309 15.33 -24.56 13.91
C ASP A 309 15.26 -25.82 14.80
N SER A 310 14.51 -25.75 15.89
CA SER A 310 14.33 -26.87 16.83
C SER A 310 13.64 -28.06 16.18
N VAL A 311 12.60 -27.81 15.38
CA VAL A 311 11.89 -28.87 14.64
C VAL A 311 12.79 -29.49 13.57
N ALA A 312 13.51 -28.67 12.81
CA ALA A 312 14.40 -29.13 11.74
C ALA A 312 15.54 -30.03 12.25
N ARG A 313 16.08 -29.74 13.45
CA ARG A 313 17.19 -30.50 14.06
C ARG A 313 16.79 -31.85 14.68
N LYS A 314 15.50 -32.18 14.76
CA LYS A 314 15.08 -33.44 15.40
C LYS A 314 15.60 -34.65 14.59
N PRO A 315 16.45 -35.51 15.17
CA PRO A 315 17.08 -36.62 14.44
C PRO A 315 16.04 -37.65 13.94
N ASP A 316 14.93 -37.78 14.66
CA ASP A 316 13.81 -38.66 14.28
C ASP A 316 13.10 -38.16 13.02
N LEU A 317 13.12 -36.87 12.68
CA LEU A 317 12.46 -36.35 11.48
C LEU A 317 13.19 -36.80 10.21
N SER A 318 14.52 -36.65 10.17
CA SER A 318 15.34 -37.09 9.03
C SER A 318 15.30 -38.60 8.86
N ARG A 319 15.35 -39.34 9.97
CA ARG A 319 15.26 -40.80 9.99
C ARG A 319 13.87 -41.29 9.58
N ARG A 320 12.79 -40.69 10.10
CA ARG A 320 11.41 -41.00 9.72
C ARG A 320 11.11 -40.67 8.26
N LEU A 321 11.65 -39.58 7.71
CA LEU A 321 11.52 -39.28 6.28
C LEU A 321 12.19 -40.35 5.41
N ALA A 322 13.35 -40.87 5.85
CA ALA A 322 14.07 -41.94 5.15
C ALA A 322 13.41 -43.32 5.33
N GLU A 323 12.84 -43.59 6.52
CA GLU A 323 12.18 -44.84 6.88
C GLU A 323 10.72 -44.94 6.39
N SER A 324 10.02 -43.82 6.18
CA SER A 324 8.61 -43.79 5.75
C SER A 324 8.39 -44.25 4.31
N GLY A 325 9.45 -44.62 3.59
CA GLY A 325 9.42 -44.64 2.13
C GLY A 325 9.17 -43.23 1.58
N ALA A 326 9.18 -43.07 0.26
CA ALA A 326 8.70 -41.83 -0.34
C ALA A 326 7.33 -41.53 0.28
N PRO A 327 7.10 -40.32 0.83
CA PRO A 327 5.79 -39.97 1.38
C PRO A 327 4.73 -40.36 0.34
N GLU A 328 3.59 -40.94 0.77
CA GLU A 328 2.43 -41.06 -0.12
C GLU A 328 2.30 -39.70 -0.78
N LYS A 329 2.56 -39.63 -2.10
CA LYS A 329 2.63 -38.35 -2.81
C LYS A 329 1.35 -37.62 -2.42
N PRO A 330 1.42 -36.55 -1.61
CA PRO A 330 0.20 -35.80 -1.31
C PRO A 330 -0.33 -35.44 -2.68
N ASN A 331 -1.60 -35.76 -2.95
CA ASN A 331 -2.24 -35.51 -4.25
C ASN A 331 -1.67 -34.21 -4.79
N SER A 332 -0.83 -34.29 -5.85
CA SER A 332 0.17 -33.28 -6.19
C SER A 332 -0.49 -32.04 -6.78
N SER A 333 -1.31 -31.43 -5.94
CA SER A 333 -2.07 -30.23 -6.18
C SER A 333 -1.02 -29.12 -6.22
N GLN A 334 -0.91 -28.51 -7.39
CA GLN A 334 -0.05 -27.37 -7.62
C GLN A 334 -0.35 -26.32 -6.55
N ARG A 335 0.62 -25.98 -5.71
CA ARG A 335 0.44 -24.89 -4.74
C ARG A 335 0.61 -23.55 -5.45
N VAL A 336 -0.29 -22.61 -5.15
CA VAL A 336 -0.27 -21.25 -5.69
C VAL A 336 -0.13 -20.28 -4.54
N TYR A 337 0.90 -19.45 -4.62
CA TYR A 337 1.15 -18.32 -3.74
C TYR A 337 0.43 -17.07 -4.23
N GLU A 338 -0.17 -16.34 -3.30
CA GLU A 338 -0.96 -15.14 -3.59
C GLU A 338 -0.62 -13.98 -2.62
N GLY A 339 0.62 -13.93 -2.13
CA GLY A 339 1.10 -12.84 -1.28
C GLY A 339 0.82 -13.00 0.22
N GLY A 340 0.18 -14.09 0.63
CA GLY A 340 -0.09 -14.38 2.05
C GLY A 340 1.03 -15.19 2.74
N ASP A 341 0.76 -15.67 3.95
CA ASP A 341 1.68 -16.53 4.70
C ASP A 341 1.63 -18.01 4.25
N THR A 342 0.63 -18.37 3.43
CA THR A 342 0.39 -19.74 3.01
C THR A 342 0.16 -19.83 1.51
N ALA A 343 0.57 -20.95 0.92
CA ALA A 343 0.22 -21.29 -0.45
C ALA A 343 -1.04 -22.17 -0.47
N ARG A 344 -1.96 -21.85 -1.38
CA ARG A 344 -3.20 -22.60 -1.56
C ARG A 344 -2.95 -23.81 -2.46
N ALA A 345 -3.40 -24.98 -2.03
CA ALA A 345 -3.49 -26.13 -2.92
C ALA A 345 -4.50 -25.83 -4.03
N ALA A 346 -4.01 -25.57 -5.25
CA ALA A 346 -4.82 -25.61 -6.45
C ALA A 346 -4.69 -27.02 -7.04
N GLY A 347 -5.76 -27.58 -7.62
CA GLY A 347 -5.62 -28.80 -8.43
C GLY A 347 -4.75 -28.55 -9.67
N THR A 348 -5.18 -29.05 -10.82
CA THR A 348 -4.54 -28.65 -12.08
C THR A 348 -4.71 -27.15 -12.29
N TYR A 349 -3.60 -26.42 -12.43
CA TYR A 349 -3.65 -24.99 -12.71
C TYR A 349 -4.36 -24.73 -14.05
N VAL A 350 -5.37 -23.86 -14.03
CA VAL A 350 -6.08 -23.41 -15.23
C VAL A 350 -5.59 -22.00 -15.56
N PRO A 351 -5.03 -21.78 -16.77
CA PRO A 351 -4.58 -20.46 -17.20
C PRO A 351 -5.66 -19.39 -17.06
N VAL A 352 -5.27 -18.17 -16.69
CA VAL A 352 -6.15 -17.05 -16.38
C VAL A 352 -7.15 -16.79 -17.49
N LEU A 353 -6.70 -16.72 -18.75
CA LEU A 353 -7.59 -16.47 -19.91
C LEU A 353 -8.58 -17.61 -20.19
N LYS A 354 -8.38 -18.80 -19.61
CA LYS A 354 -9.32 -19.95 -19.73
C LYS A 354 -10.30 -20.04 -18.56
N LYS A 355 -10.17 -19.19 -17.55
CA LYS A 355 -11.09 -19.18 -16.40
C LYS A 355 -12.43 -18.57 -16.79
N ARG A 356 -13.46 -18.89 -16.00
CA ARG A 356 -14.79 -18.29 -16.14
C ARG A 356 -14.68 -16.76 -16.08
N LEU A 357 -15.28 -16.09 -17.06
CA LEU A 357 -15.34 -14.64 -17.11
C LEU A 357 -16.40 -14.10 -16.13
N LEU A 358 -16.09 -12.99 -15.48
CA LEU A 358 -17.01 -12.24 -14.64
C LEU A 358 -17.94 -11.38 -15.50
N ALA A 359 -19.00 -10.85 -14.88
CA ALA A 359 -19.86 -9.87 -15.53
C ALA A 359 -19.05 -8.61 -15.88
N SER A 360 -19.37 -8.01 -17.02
CA SER A 360 -18.77 -6.75 -17.44
C SER A 360 -19.12 -5.61 -16.46
N PRO A 361 -18.28 -4.56 -16.36
CA PRO A 361 -18.59 -3.42 -15.50
C PRO A 361 -19.95 -2.79 -15.78
N GLU A 362 -20.34 -2.71 -17.06
CA GLU A 362 -21.60 -2.17 -17.53
C GLU A 362 -22.78 -3.01 -16.99
N GLU A 363 -22.72 -4.34 -17.14
CA GLU A 363 -23.74 -5.25 -16.58
C GLU A 363 -23.85 -5.18 -15.06
N VAL A 364 -22.72 -4.99 -14.35
CA VAL A 364 -22.71 -4.86 -12.88
C VAL A 364 -23.37 -3.56 -12.44
N ASN A 365 -23.06 -2.45 -13.12
CA ASN A 365 -23.62 -1.15 -12.84
C ASN A 365 -25.13 -1.12 -13.13
N ASP A 366 -25.57 -1.68 -14.27
CA ASP A 366 -26.99 -1.78 -14.65
C ASP A 366 -27.79 -2.63 -13.67
N LYS A 367 -27.30 -3.82 -13.32
CA LYS A 367 -27.97 -4.68 -12.33
C LYS A 367 -28.11 -4.00 -10.97
N TRP A 368 -27.12 -3.20 -10.58
CA TRP A 368 -27.20 -2.45 -9.34
C TRP A 368 -28.22 -1.32 -9.42
N ALA A 369 -28.24 -0.56 -10.52
CA ALA A 369 -29.22 0.50 -10.75
C ALA A 369 -30.67 -0.03 -10.75
N GLN A 370 -30.89 -1.16 -11.43
CA GLN A 370 -32.17 -1.88 -11.44
C GLN A 370 -32.61 -2.31 -10.05
N ARG A 371 -31.69 -2.85 -9.23
CA ARG A 371 -31.98 -3.19 -7.83
C ARG A 371 -32.35 -1.97 -6.98
N LYS A 372 -31.93 -0.76 -7.38
CA LYS A 372 -32.24 0.50 -6.70
C LYS A 372 -33.48 1.22 -7.25
N GLY A 373 -34.17 0.62 -8.21
CA GLY A 373 -35.44 1.12 -8.75
C GLY A 373 -35.31 2.01 -9.99
N PHE A 374 -34.15 2.03 -10.65
CA PHE A 374 -33.93 2.71 -11.93
C PHE A 374 -34.01 1.71 -13.09
N ALA A 375 -34.35 2.12 -14.32
CA ALA A 375 -34.41 1.20 -15.46
C ALA A 375 -33.01 0.75 -15.94
N SER A 376 -32.02 1.65 -15.85
CA SER A 376 -30.63 1.37 -16.22
C SER A 376 -29.63 2.26 -15.46
N ALA A 377 -28.33 1.93 -15.56
CA ALA A 377 -27.26 2.78 -15.05
C ALA A 377 -27.20 4.14 -15.77
N GLU A 378 -27.56 4.19 -17.05
CA GLU A 378 -27.62 5.45 -17.82
C GLU A 378 -28.69 6.40 -17.28
N GLU A 379 -29.88 5.89 -16.94
CA GLU A 379 -30.93 6.69 -16.32
C GLU A 379 -30.49 7.20 -14.93
N LEU A 380 -29.86 6.33 -14.16
CA LEU A 380 -29.31 6.67 -12.85
C LEU A 380 -28.25 7.78 -12.96
N ALA A 381 -27.38 7.71 -13.96
CA ALA A 381 -26.35 8.73 -14.23
C ALA A 381 -26.94 10.08 -14.63
N LYS A 382 -28.08 10.10 -15.35
CA LYS A 382 -28.82 11.33 -15.69
C LYS A 382 -29.53 11.95 -14.48
N THR A 383 -29.78 11.16 -13.43
CA THR A 383 -30.48 11.63 -12.23
C THR A 383 -29.55 12.39 -11.29
N LYS A 384 -29.72 13.72 -11.19
CA LYS A 384 -28.99 14.53 -10.21
C LYS A 384 -29.27 14.04 -8.78
N ASN A 385 -28.21 13.88 -7.98
CA ASN A 385 -28.29 13.44 -6.59
C ASN A 385 -29.11 12.15 -6.37
N TRP A 386 -28.96 11.17 -7.27
CA TRP A 386 -29.63 9.87 -7.17
C TRP A 386 -29.48 9.19 -5.80
N ARG A 387 -28.39 9.48 -5.05
CA ARG A 387 -28.20 9.00 -3.66
C ARG A 387 -29.30 9.45 -2.71
N SER A 388 -29.76 10.70 -2.84
CA SER A 388 -30.85 11.26 -2.04
C SER A 388 -32.19 10.62 -2.44
N VAL A 389 -32.40 10.37 -3.73
CA VAL A 389 -33.58 9.66 -4.25
C VAL A 389 -33.68 8.25 -3.68
N ILE A 390 -32.56 7.50 -3.67
CA ILE A 390 -32.52 6.16 -3.05
C ILE A 390 -32.83 6.23 -1.55
N LYS A 391 -32.29 7.24 -0.84
CA LYS A 391 -32.54 7.42 0.59
C LYS A 391 -34.02 7.72 0.86
N ALA A 392 -34.65 8.55 0.04
CA ALA A 392 -36.08 8.86 0.10
C ALA A 392 -36.95 7.62 -0.17
N ASN A 393 -36.62 6.83 -1.20
CA ASN A 393 -37.33 5.59 -1.53
C ASN A 393 -37.25 4.56 -0.40
N LYS A 394 -36.10 4.46 0.29
CA LYS A 394 -35.94 3.57 1.45
C LYS A 394 -36.73 4.05 2.68
N ALA A 395 -36.84 5.37 2.87
CA ALA A 395 -37.66 5.94 3.95
C ALA A 395 -39.16 5.73 3.71
N GLY A 396 -39.62 5.87 2.46
CA GLY A 396 -41.02 5.64 2.08
C GLY A 396 -41.47 4.19 2.12
N SER A 397 -40.55 3.21 1.97
CA SER A 397 -40.89 1.78 2.11
C SER A 397 -40.92 1.30 3.56
N SER A 398 -40.33 2.06 4.50
CA SER A 398 -40.31 1.75 5.93
C SER A 398 -41.59 2.18 6.67
N SER A 399 -42.40 3.04 6.06
CA SER A 399 -43.65 3.56 6.65
C SER A 399 -44.90 2.78 6.23
N VAL A 400 -44.75 1.62 5.58
CA VAL A 400 -45.86 0.81 5.04
C VAL A 400 -45.96 -0.56 5.73
N VAL A 401 -45.29 -0.76 6.86
CA VAL A 401 -45.34 -2.01 7.64
C VAL A 401 -45.65 -1.70 9.10
N ASP A 402 -46.80 -1.08 9.37
CA ASP A 402 -47.41 -1.08 10.72
C ASP A 402 -48.90 -0.67 10.66
N ASP A 403 -49.73 -1.39 9.90
CA ASP A 403 -51.19 -1.13 9.86
C ASP A 403 -52.01 -2.37 9.46
N SER A 404 -51.66 -3.56 10.00
CA SER A 404 -52.54 -4.72 9.90
C SER A 404 -52.27 -5.80 10.96
N VAL A 405 -52.52 -5.49 12.23
CA VAL A 405 -52.97 -6.47 13.23
C VAL A 405 -53.91 -5.74 14.19
N ASP A 406 -55.21 -5.80 13.91
CA ASP A 406 -56.28 -5.95 14.90
C ASP A 406 -57.63 -5.91 14.16
N GLU A 407 -58.18 -7.10 13.91
CA GLU A 407 -59.60 -7.43 14.11
C GLU A 407 -59.80 -8.94 14.20
#